data_AF-A0A4Q6APS3-F1
#
_entry.id   AF-A0A4Q6APS3-F1
#
_cell.length_a   1.000
_cell.length_b   1.000
_cell.length_c   1.000
_cell.angle_alpha   90.00
_cell.angle_beta   90.00
_cell.angle_gamma   90.00
#
_symmetry.space_group_name_H-M   'P 1'
#
loop_
_entity.id
_entity.type
_entity.pdbx_description
1 polymer ?
#
loop_
_entity_poly.entity_id
_entity_poly.type
_entity_poly.pdbx_seq_one_letter_code
_entity_poly.pdbx_strand_id
1 'polypeptide(L)'
;MLATSCVSVNRFSDNTYAARDKDRKAFVQTRDGVITEADEVKLRSPLIGRSTVQLDGDVKIPVKEVLAYQNGTAYYRHIRGQFAPRINKGLINMYKTVETYTDFSTSPSGRSGIRTRHQVIYWLQKGDQAETVMLTPDVTEQYVNDYAPAMEYMDLFRHNQKKVSTWSLINTASVIGGLVLAGTLG
;
A
#
# COMPACT_ATOMS: atom_id res chain seq x y z
N MET A 1 -0.36 15.52 -28.55
CA MET A 1 0.65 14.60 -27.98
C MET A 1 -0.02 13.76 -26.89
N LEU A 2 -0.44 12.55 -27.23
CA LEU A 2 -1.20 11.63 -26.34
C LEU A 2 -0.62 10.20 -26.45
N ALA A 3 0.68 10.05 -26.23
CA ALA A 3 1.36 8.76 -26.37
C ALA A 3 2.13 8.31 -25.11
N THR A 4 2.06 9.09 -24.03
CA THR A 4 2.82 8.82 -22.79
C THR A 4 2.00 8.10 -21.70
N SER A 5 0.68 7.98 -21.84
CA SER A 5 -0.17 7.42 -20.78
C SER A 5 -0.21 5.89 -20.72
N CYS A 6 0.09 5.18 -21.81
CA CYS A 6 0.03 3.71 -21.82
C CYS A 6 1.38 3.06 -21.45
N VAL A 7 2.50 3.72 -21.72
CA VAL A 7 3.84 3.18 -21.44
C VAL A 7 4.16 3.20 -19.94
N SER A 8 3.68 4.20 -19.20
CA SER A 8 3.81 4.28 -17.75
C SER A 8 2.97 3.22 -17.03
N VAL A 9 1.78 2.92 -17.55
CA VAL A 9 0.86 1.90 -17.00
C VAL A 9 1.42 0.49 -17.20
N ASN A 10 1.99 0.18 -18.36
CA ASN A 10 2.63 -1.13 -18.61
C ASN A 10 3.91 -1.32 -17.77
N ARG A 11 4.69 -0.26 -17.50
CA ARG A 11 5.83 -0.37 -16.56
C ARG A 11 5.38 -0.59 -15.10
N PHE A 12 4.14 -0.26 -14.77
CA PHE A 12 3.56 -0.48 -13.45
C PHE A 12 3.14 -1.95 -13.24
N SER A 13 2.84 -2.70 -14.30
CA SER A 13 2.51 -4.13 -14.21
C SER A 13 3.73 -5.04 -14.14
N ASP A 14 4.85 -4.63 -14.76
CA ASP A 14 5.98 -5.52 -15.01
C ASP A 14 7.03 -5.53 -13.89
N ASN A 15 6.99 -4.57 -12.96
CA ASN A 15 7.82 -4.58 -11.74
C ASN A 15 6.99 -5.02 -10.53
N THR A 16 7.23 -6.26 -10.11
CA THR A 16 6.48 -7.00 -9.09
C THR A 16 6.48 -6.30 -7.71
N TYR A 17 5.47 -5.46 -7.47
CA TYR A 17 4.69 -5.20 -6.24
C TYR A 17 5.36 -5.13 -4.84
N ALA A 18 6.67 -5.00 -4.70
CA ALA A 18 7.35 -4.94 -3.40
C ALA A 18 8.57 -4.00 -3.41
N ALA A 19 8.36 -2.72 -3.13
CA ALA A 19 9.44 -1.75 -3.00
C ALA A 19 10.17 -1.94 -1.66
N ARG A 20 11.35 -2.55 -1.70
CA ARG A 20 12.29 -2.69 -0.57
C ARG A 20 13.17 -1.44 -0.41
N ASP A 21 13.62 -1.16 0.80
CA ASP A 21 14.73 -0.24 1.03
C ASP A 21 16.03 -0.87 0.52
N LYS A 22 16.57 -0.35 -0.58
CA LYS A 22 17.78 -0.88 -1.24
C LYS A 22 18.98 -0.97 -0.30
N ASP A 23 19.11 0.01 0.59
CA ASP A 23 20.31 0.17 1.41
C ASP A 23 20.22 -0.55 2.76
N ARG A 24 19.08 -1.20 3.06
CA ARG A 24 18.87 -1.87 4.35
C ARG A 24 18.87 -3.38 4.20
N LYS A 25 19.49 -4.06 5.18
CA LYS A 25 19.35 -5.50 5.43
C LYS A 25 17.88 -5.87 5.72
N ALA A 26 17.63 -7.13 6.08
CA ALA A 26 16.35 -7.48 6.70
C ALA A 26 16.26 -6.78 8.07
N PHE A 27 15.07 -6.33 8.45
CA PHE A 27 14.89 -5.67 9.75
C PHE A 27 13.46 -5.82 10.26
N VAL A 28 13.30 -5.56 11.56
CA VAL A 28 12.01 -5.37 12.21
C VAL A 28 12.02 -4.01 12.90
N GLN A 29 10.98 -3.22 12.65
CA GLN A 29 10.70 -1.99 13.38
C GLN A 29 9.53 -2.24 14.33
N THR A 30 9.75 -2.06 15.62
CA THR A 30 8.72 -2.15 16.65
C THR A 30 7.95 -0.83 16.79
N ARG A 31 6.79 -0.87 17.45
CA ARG A 31 5.90 0.30 17.59
C ARG A 31 6.46 1.44 18.45
N ASP A 32 7.41 1.14 19.32
CA ASP A 32 8.21 2.11 20.06
C ASP A 32 9.32 2.75 19.21
N GLY A 33 9.47 2.32 17.95
CA GLY A 33 10.40 2.88 16.98
C GLY A 33 11.77 2.19 16.94
N VAL A 34 12.03 1.19 17.78
CA VAL A 34 13.29 0.44 17.75
C VAL A 34 13.38 -0.35 16.44
N ILE A 35 14.55 -0.28 15.79
CA ILE A 35 14.85 -1.03 14.58
C ILE A 35 15.92 -2.07 14.92
N THR A 36 15.58 -3.34 14.72
CA THR A 36 16.50 -4.47 14.87
C THR A 36 16.82 -5.02 13.48
N GLU A 37 18.08 -4.90 13.07
CA GLU A 37 18.57 -5.48 11.83
C GLU A 37 18.90 -6.97 12.02
N ALA A 38 18.74 -7.74 10.94
CA ALA A 38 18.98 -9.17 10.88
C ALA A 38 19.39 -9.57 9.45
N ASP A 39 19.96 -10.76 9.30
CA ASP A 39 20.24 -11.30 7.97
C ASP A 39 18.96 -11.92 7.37
N GLU A 40 18.09 -12.46 8.21
CA GLU A 40 16.80 -13.03 7.82
C GLU A 40 15.64 -12.57 8.71
N VAL A 41 14.52 -12.20 8.08
CA VAL A 41 13.25 -11.89 8.77
C VAL A 41 12.11 -12.70 8.15
N LYS A 42 11.36 -13.44 8.98
CA LYS A 42 10.25 -14.30 8.57
C LYS A 42 8.98 -14.01 9.38
N LEU A 43 7.85 -13.84 8.70
CA LEU A 43 6.54 -13.88 9.36
C LEU A 43 6.15 -15.34 9.62
N ARG A 44 5.86 -15.67 10.88
CA ARG A 44 5.40 -16.99 11.32
C ARG A 44 3.97 -16.87 11.84
N SER A 45 3.04 -17.47 11.11
CA SER A 45 1.62 -17.53 11.47
C SER A 45 1.23 -19.00 11.70
N PRO A 46 1.45 -19.55 12.91
CA PRO A 46 1.10 -20.94 13.19
C PRO A 46 -0.43 -21.13 13.19
N LEU A 47 -0.89 -22.34 12.89
CA LEU A 47 -2.30 -22.73 12.96
C LEU A 47 -2.88 -22.54 14.38
N ILE A 48 -2.05 -22.77 15.40
CA ILE A 48 -2.39 -22.61 16.81
C ILE A 48 -1.31 -21.72 17.44
N GLY A 49 -1.74 -20.61 18.05
CA GLY A 49 -0.86 -19.67 18.73
C GLY A 49 -0.87 -18.26 18.11
N ARG A 50 0.00 -17.39 18.62
CA ARG A 50 0.11 -16.01 18.16
C ARG A 50 1.08 -15.91 17.00
N SER A 51 0.73 -15.10 16.00
CA SER A 51 1.65 -14.77 14.91
C SER A 51 2.84 -13.97 15.46
N THR A 52 4.04 -14.27 14.94
CA THR A 52 5.29 -13.60 15.32
C THR A 52 6.10 -13.25 14.09
N VAL A 53 6.92 -12.20 14.19
CA VAL A 53 8.01 -11.93 13.26
C VAL A 53 9.28 -12.48 13.87
N GLN A 54 9.96 -13.36 13.14
CA GLN A 54 11.15 -14.07 13.60
C GLN A 54 12.38 -13.49 12.90
N LEU A 55 13.42 -13.15 13.66
CA LEU A 55 14.71 -12.67 13.17
C LEU A 55 15.77 -13.75 13.37
N ASP A 56 16.54 -14.05 12.33
CA ASP A 56 17.67 -15.01 12.30
C ASP A 56 17.38 -16.40 12.91
N GLY A 57 16.10 -16.78 13.02
CA GLY A 57 15.66 -18.04 13.60
C GLY A 57 15.48 -18.04 15.13
N ASP A 58 16.06 -17.09 15.86
CA ASP A 58 16.08 -17.15 17.33
C ASP A 58 15.14 -16.14 17.99
N VAL A 59 15.15 -14.89 17.51
CA VAL A 59 14.37 -13.81 18.13
C VAL A 59 12.97 -13.80 17.57
N LYS A 60 11.96 -13.86 18.45
CA LYS A 60 10.53 -13.86 18.07
C LYS A 60 9.83 -12.66 18.68
N ILE A 61 9.32 -11.78 17.83
CA ILE A 61 8.58 -10.58 18.24
C ILE A 61 7.10 -10.78 17.90
N PRO A 62 6.16 -10.61 18.85
CA PRO A 62 4.73 -10.66 18.58
C PRO A 62 4.32 -9.65 17.50
N VAL A 63 3.48 -10.06 16.53
CA VAL A 63 3.02 -9.16 15.44
C VAL A 63 2.39 -7.87 15.96
N LYS A 64 1.69 -7.92 17.10
CA LYS A 64 1.09 -6.75 17.74
C LYS A 64 2.10 -5.66 18.15
N GLU A 65 3.37 -6.00 18.34
CA GLU A 65 4.45 -5.09 18.74
C GLU A 65 5.24 -4.57 17.54
N VAL A 66 5.04 -5.17 16.37
CA VAL A 66 5.74 -4.80 15.14
C VAL A 66 4.95 -3.72 14.39
N LEU A 67 5.63 -2.65 14.01
CA LEU A 67 5.11 -1.60 13.14
C LEU A 67 5.39 -1.90 11.67
N ALA A 68 6.60 -2.34 11.36
CA ALA A 68 7.02 -2.68 10.01
C ALA A 68 8.12 -3.75 10.05
N TYR A 69 8.28 -4.48 8.96
CA TYR A 69 9.45 -5.33 8.78
C TYR A 69 9.84 -5.39 7.32
N GLN A 70 11.10 -5.70 7.06
CA GLN A 70 11.63 -5.94 5.74
C GLN A 70 12.35 -7.27 5.72
N ASN A 71 12.08 -8.09 4.71
CA ASN A 71 12.81 -9.32 4.46
C ASN A 71 13.62 -9.19 3.15
N GLY A 72 14.21 -10.30 2.70
CA GLY A 72 14.99 -10.33 1.46
C GLY A 72 14.21 -9.87 0.22
N THR A 73 12.87 -9.99 0.25
CA THR A 73 11.99 -9.76 -0.91
C THR A 73 11.32 -8.38 -0.87
N ALA A 74 10.83 -7.94 0.29
CA ALA A 74 9.88 -6.84 0.36
C ALA A 74 9.89 -6.12 1.71
N TYR A 75 9.43 -4.88 1.70
CA TYR A 75 9.05 -4.13 2.90
C TYR A 75 7.55 -4.30 3.17
N TYR A 76 7.20 -4.49 4.44
CA TYR A 76 5.83 -4.64 4.92
C TYR A 76 5.55 -3.69 6.08
N ARG A 77 4.36 -3.09 6.09
CA ARG A 77 3.89 -2.25 7.20
C ARG A 77 2.63 -2.84 7.83
N HIS A 78 2.53 -2.79 9.14
CA HIS A 78 1.36 -3.23 9.87
C HIS A 78 0.24 -2.18 9.74
N ILE A 79 -0.79 -2.49 8.96
CA ILE A 79 -1.94 -1.62 8.66
C ILE A 79 -3.22 -2.38 8.99
N ARG A 80 -4.05 -1.81 9.88
CA ARG A 80 -5.35 -2.37 10.28
C ARG A 80 -5.33 -3.88 10.62
N GLY A 81 -4.31 -4.31 11.35
CA GLY A 81 -4.21 -5.71 11.84
C GLY A 81 -3.56 -6.70 10.87
N GLN A 82 -3.06 -6.25 9.72
CA GLN A 82 -2.35 -7.09 8.75
C GLN A 82 -1.08 -6.41 8.25
N PHE A 83 -0.12 -7.20 7.76
CA PHE A 83 1.06 -6.68 7.10
C PHE A 83 0.80 -6.44 5.61
N ALA A 84 0.80 -5.18 5.22
CA ALA A 84 0.63 -4.74 3.85
C ALA A 84 1.99 -4.59 3.18
N PRO A 85 2.26 -5.24 2.03
CA PRO A 85 3.47 -4.99 1.26
C PRO A 85 3.46 -3.55 0.72
N ARG A 86 4.63 -2.91 0.76
CA ARG A 86 4.85 -1.62 0.08
C ARG A 86 4.99 -1.87 -1.40
N ILE A 87 4.08 -1.33 -2.20
CA ILE A 87 4.11 -1.49 -3.66
C ILE A 87 4.89 -0.37 -4.35
N ASN A 88 5.05 0.78 -3.69
CA ASN A 88 5.83 1.90 -4.21
C ASN A 88 6.56 2.65 -3.08
N LYS A 89 7.82 3.01 -3.30
CA LYS A 89 8.62 3.85 -2.41
C LYS A 89 8.94 5.17 -3.10
N GLY A 90 8.76 6.28 -2.40
CA GLY A 90 9.09 7.63 -2.89
C GLY A 90 8.74 8.69 -1.85
N LEU A 91 8.46 9.92 -2.30
CA LEU A 91 7.90 10.97 -1.43
C LEU A 91 6.58 10.54 -0.80
N ILE A 92 5.83 9.71 -1.52
CA ILE A 92 4.62 9.05 -1.03
C ILE A 92 4.82 7.54 -1.18
N ASN A 93 4.91 6.86 -0.05
CA ASN A 93 4.92 5.41 0.01
C ASN A 93 3.49 4.89 -0.20
N MET A 94 3.35 3.82 -0.98
CA MET A 94 2.05 3.19 -1.25
C MET A 94 2.05 1.72 -0.84
N TYR A 95 0.97 1.29 -0.20
CA TYR A 95 0.77 -0.09 0.27
C TYR A 95 -0.54 -0.65 -0.25
N LYS A 96 -0.63 -1.98 -0.28
CA LYS A 96 -1.82 -2.70 -0.75
C LYS A 96 -2.30 -3.70 0.31
N THR A 97 -3.59 -3.67 0.63
CA THR A 97 -4.27 -4.70 1.41
C THR A 97 -5.44 -5.30 0.63
N VAL A 98 -5.91 -6.45 1.07
CA VAL A 98 -7.16 -7.06 0.60
C VAL A 98 -8.08 -7.20 1.81
N GLU A 99 -9.23 -6.56 1.77
CA GLU A 99 -10.28 -6.73 2.78
C GLU A 99 -11.38 -7.63 2.23
N THR A 100 -11.91 -8.49 3.12
CA THR A 100 -13.01 -9.41 2.79
C THR A 100 -14.28 -8.91 3.46
N TYR A 101 -15.29 -8.62 2.66
CA TYR A 101 -16.61 -8.21 3.11
C TYR A 101 -17.57 -9.38 2.93
N THR A 102 -18.31 -9.71 3.99
CA THR A 102 -19.31 -10.78 3.98
C THR A 102 -20.66 -10.16 4.30
N ASP A 103 -21.54 -10.12 3.29
CA ASP A 103 -22.90 -9.64 3.43
C ASP A 103 -23.84 -10.82 3.69
N PHE A 104 -24.69 -10.68 4.70
CA PHE A 104 -25.76 -11.62 5.02
C PHE A 104 -27.09 -11.01 4.58
N SER A 105 -27.81 -11.68 3.69
CA SER A 105 -29.13 -11.26 3.25
C SER A 105 -30.15 -12.36 3.50
N THR A 106 -31.31 -12.01 4.04
CA THR A 106 -32.44 -12.93 4.17
C THR A 106 -33.56 -12.45 3.26
N SER A 107 -34.02 -13.29 2.34
CA SER A 107 -35.14 -12.95 1.48
C SER A 107 -36.45 -12.91 2.27
N PRO A 108 -37.50 -12.21 1.77
CA PRO A 108 -38.84 -12.26 2.36
C PRO A 108 -39.43 -13.69 2.43
N SER A 109 -38.95 -14.61 1.60
CA SER A 109 -39.32 -16.03 1.62
C SER A 109 -38.49 -16.88 2.62
N GLY A 110 -37.67 -16.24 3.47
CA GLY A 110 -36.86 -16.91 4.50
C GLY A 110 -35.56 -17.55 3.99
N ARG A 111 -35.16 -17.29 2.74
CA ARG A 111 -33.92 -17.84 2.18
C ARG A 111 -32.74 -16.95 2.58
N SER A 112 -31.83 -17.49 3.38
CA SER A 112 -30.56 -16.82 3.73
C SER A 112 -29.53 -17.02 2.62
N GLY A 113 -28.86 -15.94 2.24
CA GLY A 113 -27.75 -15.92 1.31
C GLY A 113 -26.53 -15.24 1.95
N ILE A 114 -25.36 -15.79 1.68
CA ILE A 114 -24.07 -15.21 2.07
C ILE A 114 -23.39 -14.75 0.79
N ARG A 115 -23.01 -13.48 0.72
CA ARG A 115 -22.21 -12.94 -0.38
C ARG A 115 -20.88 -12.44 0.16
N THR A 116 -19.81 -13.11 -0.24
CA THR A 116 -18.45 -12.67 0.07
C THR A 116 -17.87 -11.92 -1.11
N ARG A 117 -17.30 -10.74 -0.87
CA ARG A 117 -16.52 -9.99 -1.86
C ARG A 117 -15.16 -9.60 -1.28
N HIS A 118 -14.14 -9.65 -2.12
CA HIS A 118 -12.81 -9.14 -1.79
C HIS A 118 -12.63 -7.77 -2.42
N GLN A 119 -12.14 -6.81 -1.65
CA GLN A 119 -11.83 -5.48 -2.11
C GLN A 119 -10.37 -5.18 -1.86
N VAL A 120 -9.68 -4.75 -2.92
CA VAL A 120 -8.32 -4.23 -2.80
C VAL A 120 -8.39 -2.80 -2.27
N ILE A 121 -7.62 -2.52 -1.23
CA ILE A 121 -7.51 -1.19 -0.64
C ILE A 121 -6.05 -0.75 -0.70
N TYR A 122 -5.85 0.50 -1.10
CA TYR A 122 -4.53 1.12 -1.15
C TYR A 122 -4.38 2.09 0.00
N TRP A 123 -3.15 2.22 0.49
CA TRP A 123 -2.79 3.11 1.58
C TRP A 123 -1.62 4.00 1.16
N LEU A 124 -1.66 5.26 1.57
CA LEU A 124 -0.64 6.26 1.31
C LEU A 124 0.04 6.68 2.60
N GLN A 125 1.34 6.94 2.52
CA GLN A 125 2.14 7.46 3.63
C GLN A 125 3.10 8.51 3.07
N LYS A 126 3.00 9.77 3.53
CA LYS A 126 3.88 10.86 3.07
C LYS A 126 5.21 10.79 3.82
N GLY A 127 6.28 10.40 3.13
CA GLY A 127 7.56 10.04 3.74
C GLY A 127 7.53 8.72 4.53
N ASP A 128 8.60 8.46 5.29
CA ASP A 128 8.81 7.15 5.95
C ASP A 128 8.21 7.06 7.36
N GLN A 129 7.96 8.20 8.01
CA GLN A 129 7.52 8.26 9.42
C GLN A 129 6.05 8.64 9.61
N ALA A 130 5.38 9.16 8.58
CA ALA A 130 3.99 9.56 8.69
C ALA A 130 3.05 8.36 8.92
N GLU A 131 1.81 8.66 9.32
CA GLU A 131 0.75 7.66 9.38
C GLU A 131 0.36 7.19 7.96
N THR A 132 -0.07 5.94 7.88
CA THR A 132 -0.70 5.39 6.67
C THR A 132 -2.18 5.73 6.63
N VAL A 133 -2.61 6.43 5.59
CA VAL A 133 -4.00 6.84 5.39
C VAL A 133 -4.56 6.10 4.18
N MET A 134 -5.85 5.75 4.22
CA MET A 134 -6.50 5.09 3.09
C MET A 134 -6.47 6.01 1.87
N LEU A 135 -6.14 5.46 0.70
CA LEU A 135 -6.13 6.18 -0.56
C LEU A 135 -7.55 6.61 -0.93
N THR A 136 -7.78 7.92 -0.91
CA THR A 136 -8.99 8.59 -1.41
C THR A 136 -8.57 9.75 -2.31
N PRO A 137 -9.49 10.30 -3.14
CA PRO A 137 -9.20 11.49 -3.92
C PRO A 137 -8.70 12.66 -3.07
N ASP A 138 -9.35 12.92 -1.93
CA ASP A 138 -9.02 14.05 -1.04
C ASP A 138 -7.65 13.87 -0.37
N VAL A 139 -7.35 12.65 0.11
CA VAL A 139 -6.04 12.33 0.70
C VAL A 139 -4.95 12.46 -0.36
N THR A 140 -5.22 12.02 -1.59
CA THR A 140 -4.25 12.14 -2.69
C THR A 140 -3.96 13.61 -2.99
N GLU A 141 -4.99 14.44 -3.12
CA GLU A 141 -4.83 15.88 -3.32
C GLU A 141 -4.02 16.53 -2.20
N GLN A 142 -4.36 16.25 -0.93
CA GLN A 142 -3.61 16.77 0.22
C GLN A 142 -2.13 16.38 0.18
N TYR A 143 -1.81 15.18 -0.32
CA TYR A 143 -0.44 14.69 -0.35
C TYR A 143 0.38 15.33 -1.47
N VAL A 144 -0.26 15.75 -2.56
CA VAL A 144 0.39 16.27 -3.78
C VAL A 144 0.18 17.77 -4.01
N ASN A 145 -0.49 18.47 -3.08
CA ASN A 145 -0.83 19.88 -3.22
C ASN A 145 0.38 20.82 -3.34
N ASP A 146 1.54 20.35 -2.89
CA ASP A 146 2.84 21.02 -2.99
C ASP A 146 3.57 20.73 -4.31
N TYR A 147 3.00 19.90 -5.19
CA TYR A 147 3.58 19.54 -6.49
C TYR A 147 2.66 19.93 -7.65
N ALA A 148 2.90 21.12 -8.21
CA ALA A 148 2.07 21.71 -9.26
C ALA A 148 1.75 20.76 -10.44
N PRO A 149 2.69 19.96 -10.99
CA PRO A 149 2.37 19.03 -12.06
C PRO A 149 1.34 17.97 -11.66
N ALA A 150 1.35 17.47 -10.43
CA ALA A 150 0.32 16.53 -9.99
C ALA A 150 -1.04 17.21 -9.81
N MET A 151 -1.06 18.46 -9.37
CA MET A 151 -2.30 19.22 -9.24
C MET A 151 -2.98 19.45 -10.59
N GLU A 152 -2.23 19.70 -11.67
CA GLU A 152 -2.79 19.78 -13.03
C GLU A 152 -3.50 18.47 -13.44
N TYR A 153 -2.92 17.32 -13.11
CA TYR A 153 -3.57 16.03 -13.34
C TYR A 153 -4.82 15.84 -12.48
N MET A 154 -4.80 16.29 -11.22
CA MET A 154 -5.97 16.22 -10.33
C MET A 154 -7.12 17.10 -10.84
N ASP A 155 -6.82 18.29 -11.37
CA ASP A 155 -7.81 19.19 -11.94
C ASP A 155 -8.41 18.65 -13.24
N LEU A 156 -7.56 18.11 -14.14
CA LEU A 156 -8.02 17.39 -15.33
C LEU A 156 -8.89 16.19 -14.95
N PHE A 157 -8.50 15.45 -13.92
CA PHE A 157 -9.27 14.33 -13.41
C PHE A 157 -10.66 14.78 -12.93
N ARG A 158 -10.74 15.82 -12.08
CA ARG A 158 -12.02 16.39 -11.60
C ARG A 158 -12.91 16.86 -12.73
N HIS A 159 -12.33 17.55 -13.72
CA HIS A 159 -13.06 18.02 -14.89
C HIS A 159 -13.70 16.87 -15.66
N ASN A 160 -13.01 15.73 -15.75
CA ASN A 160 -13.47 14.53 -16.44
C ASN A 160 -14.38 13.63 -15.58
N GLN A 161 -14.24 13.65 -14.26
CA GLN A 161 -15.09 12.86 -13.34
C GLN A 161 -16.55 13.32 -13.39
N LYS A 162 -16.80 14.60 -13.69
CA LYS A 162 -18.16 15.11 -13.99
C LYS A 162 -18.79 14.46 -15.21
N LYS A 163 -17.99 13.86 -16.10
CA LYS A 163 -18.44 13.16 -17.32
C LYS A 163 -18.39 11.63 -17.20
N VAL A 164 -17.64 11.09 -16.25
CA VAL A 164 -17.43 9.64 -16.05
C VAL A 164 -17.47 9.33 -14.55
N SER A 165 -18.50 8.61 -14.09
CA SER A 165 -18.75 8.39 -12.66
C SER A 165 -17.72 7.50 -11.95
N THR A 166 -16.87 6.79 -12.71
CA THR A 166 -15.98 5.77 -12.16
C THR A 166 -14.57 6.33 -11.98
N TRP A 167 -14.18 6.49 -10.72
CA TRP A 167 -12.79 6.75 -10.33
C TRP A 167 -11.92 5.55 -10.73
N SER A 168 -11.29 5.61 -11.88
CA SER A 168 -10.35 4.58 -12.34
C SER A 168 -9.05 4.72 -11.56
N LEU A 169 -8.74 3.71 -10.72
CA LEU A 169 -7.47 3.56 -9.97
C LEU A 169 -6.20 3.75 -10.82
N ILE A 170 -6.31 3.54 -12.14
CA ILE A 170 -5.23 3.73 -13.12
C ILE A 170 -4.78 5.20 -13.13
N ASN A 171 -5.69 6.15 -12.94
CA ASN A 171 -5.36 7.58 -12.95
C ASN A 171 -4.58 7.99 -11.69
N THR A 172 -4.97 7.49 -10.52
CA THR A 172 -4.29 7.78 -9.24
C THR A 172 -2.89 7.15 -9.20
N ALA A 173 -2.76 5.92 -9.69
CA ALA A 173 -1.45 5.27 -9.85
C ALA A 173 -0.56 6.00 -10.86
N SER A 174 -1.13 6.64 -11.88
CA SER A 174 -0.38 7.47 -12.85
C SER A 174 0.11 8.78 -12.23
N VAL A 175 -0.70 9.44 -11.41
CA VAL A 175 -0.30 10.67 -10.69
C VAL A 175 0.80 10.38 -9.68
N ILE A 176 0.62 9.33 -8.86
CA ILE A 176 1.61 8.93 -7.86
C ILE A 176 2.85 8.32 -8.51
N GLY A 177 2.69 7.53 -9.58
CA GLY A 177 3.80 6.99 -10.37
C GLY A 177 4.63 8.07 -11.07
N GLY A 178 3.98 9.14 -11.55
CA GLY A 178 4.66 10.32 -12.11
C GLY A 178 5.49 11.08 -11.07
N LEU A 179 4.97 11.22 -9.85
CA LEU A 179 5.70 11.79 -8.70
C LEU A 179 6.93 10.96 -8.31
N VAL A 180 6.84 9.63 -8.37
CA VAL A 180 7.99 8.76 -8.08
C VAL A 180 9.09 8.89 -9.14
N LEU A 181 8.74 9.02 -10.42
CA LEU A 181 9.74 9.23 -11.48
C LEU A 181 10.43 10.60 -11.38
N ALA A 182 9.69 11.64 -11.00
CA ALA A 182 10.26 12.99 -10.83
C ALA A 182 11.22 13.08 -9.63
N GLY A 183 10.90 12.41 -8.52
CA GLY A 183 11.76 12.40 -7.32
C GLY A 183 13.03 11.55 -7.44
N THR A 184 13.10 10.64 -8.41
CA THR A 184 14.31 9.81 -8.66
C THR A 184 15.28 10.40 -9.67
N LEU A 185 14.90 11.48 -10.35
CA LEU A 185 15.71 12.17 -11.37
C LEU A 185 16.32 13.50 -10.85
N GLY A 186 16.12 13.83 -9.58
CA GLY A 186 16.71 14.98 -8.90
C GLY A 186 17.87 14.58 -7.98
#